data_AF-A0A7C6TFV2-F1
#
_entry.id   AF-A0A7C6TFV2-F1
#
_cell.length_a   1.000
_cell.length_b   1.000
_cell.length_c   1.000
_cell.angle_alpha   90.00
_cell.angle_beta   90.00
_cell.angle_gamma   90.00
#
_symmetry.space_group_name_H-M   'P 1'
#
loop_
_entity.id
_entity.type
_entity.pdbx_description
1 polymer ?
#
loop_
_entity_poly.entity_id
_entity_poly.type
_entity_poly.pdbx_seq_one_letter_code
_entity_poly.pdbx_strand_id
1 'polypeptide(L)'
;MDIGLIDVVEWQTTVDLRTGRTIEAQHPLLDLGRRLARAHPYPGDLAGGGDRWVTDVAIALDQAYRPGLICLDYAGLYFPPMFGRQRLDERAASLRATFGEIDRFITETGFEPVIVGLGGLTPLVGQIDTSDLDGVPIAGGMSVRYCGLNRPSERDLQRLAGHPGVEHILPIDDVRRELGGCTAFYDAAPEYIVAAREGWIFRGVNTGARKIYALPAHDATIPVHGLRRPAARLTDIAASVLAMAQERRVALILVEAVGCQTFPLSFEPVDNTWGWYHYAVGDAQYLAIATGRHFVEFPYPPGYRYELYDDENKPYPFSGIFCALPEDAIGRRFPGRTAAVGARAVMTHASFGADITLECFVRALYNHGVMAAIHVPEA
;
A
#
# COMPACT_ATOMS: atom_id res chain seq x y z
N MET A 1 18.36 8.98 10.85
CA MET A 1 18.64 9.25 9.42
C MET A 1 18.02 8.17 8.54
N ASP A 2 17.38 8.56 7.43
CA ASP A 2 16.78 7.64 6.45
C ASP A 2 17.55 7.72 5.12
N ILE A 3 18.11 6.60 4.68
CA ILE A 3 18.98 6.49 3.50
C ILE A 3 18.27 5.71 2.41
N GLY A 4 18.33 6.20 1.18
CA GLY A 4 17.81 5.54 -0.01
C GLY A 4 18.97 5.04 -0.86
N LEU A 5 18.89 3.80 -1.32
CA LEU A 5 19.72 3.27 -2.39
C LEU A 5 18.82 3.00 -3.58
N ILE A 6 19.09 3.64 -4.70
CA ILE A 6 18.40 3.39 -5.97
C ILE A 6 19.35 2.59 -6.85
N ASP A 7 18.93 1.38 -7.21
CA ASP A 7 19.63 0.49 -8.15
C ASP A 7 18.80 0.38 -9.42
N VAL A 8 19.36 0.85 -10.53
CA VAL A 8 18.72 0.78 -11.85
C VAL A 8 19.36 -0.29 -12.74
N VAL A 9 19.95 -1.33 -12.14
CA VAL A 9 20.75 -2.39 -12.77
C VAL A 9 22.14 -1.91 -13.20
N GLU A 10 22.26 -0.90 -14.07
CA GLU A 10 23.58 -0.47 -14.56
C GLU A 10 24.37 0.37 -13.55
N TRP A 11 23.68 1.06 -12.63
CA TRP A 11 24.32 1.88 -11.61
C TRP A 11 23.50 1.97 -10.32
N GLN A 12 24.17 2.41 -9.25
CA GLN A 12 23.57 2.63 -7.94
C GLN A 12 23.87 4.05 -7.44
N THR A 13 22.86 4.74 -6.90
CA THR A 13 23.03 6.04 -6.20
C THR A 13 22.49 5.95 -4.79
N THR A 14 23.19 6.60 -3.86
CA THR A 14 22.75 6.76 -2.47
C THR A 14 22.20 8.17 -2.27
N VAL A 15 21.03 8.28 -1.66
CA VAL A 15 20.34 9.54 -1.39
C VAL A 15 19.93 9.63 0.09
N ASP A 16 19.81 10.84 0.60
CA ASP A 16 19.01 11.11 1.79
C ASP A 16 17.53 11.01 1.39
N LEU A 17 16.78 10.07 1.97
CA LEU A 17 15.38 9.89 1.59
C LEU A 17 14.55 11.12 1.90
N ARG A 18 14.86 11.87 2.95
CA ARG A 18 14.07 13.03 3.36
C ARG A 18 14.23 14.20 2.39
N THR A 19 15.43 14.45 1.90
CA THR A 19 15.71 15.60 1.02
C THR A 19 15.81 15.24 -0.46
N GLY A 20 15.92 13.95 -0.77
CA GLY A 20 16.14 13.42 -2.12
C GLY A 20 17.53 13.68 -2.69
N ARG A 21 18.43 14.32 -1.94
CA ARG A 21 19.76 14.70 -2.42
C ARG A 21 20.72 13.51 -2.34
N THR A 22 21.60 13.40 -3.33
CA THR A 22 22.71 12.43 -3.28
C THR A 22 23.59 12.67 -2.06
N ILE A 23 23.95 11.59 -1.38
CA ILE A 23 24.84 11.63 -0.21
C ILE A 23 25.89 10.53 -0.30
N GLU A 24 27.01 10.75 0.39
CA GLU A 24 27.95 9.69 0.72
C GLU A 24 27.62 9.16 2.12
N ALA A 25 27.28 7.87 2.21
CA ALA A 25 26.99 7.22 3.48
C ALA A 25 27.63 5.82 3.52
N GLN A 26 28.02 5.41 4.72
CA GLN A 26 28.55 4.07 5.00
C GLN A 26 27.76 3.48 6.16
N HIS A 27 27.13 2.34 5.92
CA HIS A 27 26.40 1.61 6.94
C HIS A 27 26.29 0.13 6.53
N PRO A 28 26.41 -0.85 7.46
CA PRO A 28 26.32 -2.26 7.11
C PRO A 28 25.05 -2.66 6.37
N LEU A 29 23.91 -2.03 6.70
CA LEU A 29 22.64 -2.26 5.99
C LEU A 29 22.63 -1.67 4.58
N LEU A 30 23.34 -0.57 4.36
CA LEU A 30 23.50 0.00 3.02
C LEU A 30 24.32 -0.94 2.13
N ASP A 31 25.41 -1.50 2.65
CA ASP A 31 26.20 -2.48 1.91
C ASP A 31 25.44 -3.78 1.66
N LEU A 32 24.60 -4.21 2.60
CA LEU A 32 23.69 -5.32 2.39
C LEU A 32 22.67 -5.01 1.28
N GLY A 33 22.00 -3.86 1.34
CA GLY A 33 21.06 -3.41 0.32
C GLY A 33 21.71 -3.36 -1.07
N ARG A 34 22.95 -2.85 -1.18
CA ARG A 34 23.72 -2.83 -2.44
C ARG A 34 23.95 -4.22 -3.02
N ARG A 35 24.31 -5.19 -2.19
CA ARG A 35 24.55 -6.56 -2.65
C ARG A 35 23.25 -7.23 -3.10
N LEU A 36 22.19 -7.11 -2.30
CA LEU A 36 20.91 -7.73 -2.59
C LEU A 36 20.25 -7.15 -3.85
N ALA A 37 20.24 -5.82 -4.00
CA ALA A 37 19.68 -5.17 -5.18
C ALA A 37 20.38 -5.62 -6.49
N ARG A 38 21.71 -5.73 -6.48
CA ARG A 38 22.47 -6.23 -7.64
C ARG A 38 22.22 -7.70 -7.94
N ALA A 39 22.15 -8.53 -6.90
CA ALA A 39 21.96 -9.97 -7.05
C ALA A 39 20.52 -10.32 -7.50
N HIS A 40 19.56 -9.46 -7.19
CA HIS A 40 18.14 -9.68 -7.44
C HIS A 40 17.51 -8.46 -8.12
N PRO A 41 17.74 -8.25 -9.43
CA PRO A 41 17.05 -7.19 -10.16
C PRO A 41 15.53 -7.46 -10.21
N TYR A 42 14.72 -6.41 -10.06
CA TYR A 42 13.27 -6.55 -10.12
C TYR A 42 12.79 -6.83 -11.55
N PRO A 43 11.92 -7.83 -11.78
CA PRO A 43 11.49 -8.19 -13.14
C PRO A 43 10.47 -7.22 -13.76
N GLY A 44 9.75 -6.43 -12.95
CA GLY A 44 8.70 -5.50 -13.40
C GLY A 44 7.28 -6.03 -13.16
N ASP A 45 6.35 -5.12 -12.83
CA ASP A 45 4.99 -5.44 -12.36
C ASP A 45 4.16 -6.29 -13.32
N LEU A 46 4.41 -6.14 -14.63
CA LEU A 46 3.65 -6.82 -15.67
C LEU A 46 4.44 -7.90 -16.41
N ALA A 47 5.70 -8.14 -16.04
CA ALA A 47 6.56 -9.15 -16.65
C ALA A 47 6.37 -10.54 -16.03
N GLY A 48 5.65 -10.62 -14.91
CA GLY A 48 5.56 -11.82 -14.07
C GLY A 48 6.79 -12.00 -13.18
N GLY A 49 6.69 -12.87 -12.18
CA GLY A 49 7.81 -13.20 -11.28
C GLY A 49 8.06 -12.23 -10.13
N GLY A 50 7.26 -11.18 -9.95
CA GLY A 50 7.37 -10.25 -8.80
C GLY A 50 7.26 -10.97 -7.45
N ASP A 51 6.30 -11.87 -7.29
CA ASP A 51 6.10 -12.65 -6.06
C ASP A 51 7.29 -13.59 -5.74
N ARG A 52 7.87 -14.18 -6.78
CA ARG A 52 9.10 -14.97 -6.65
C ARG A 52 10.28 -14.09 -6.25
N TRP A 53 10.41 -12.91 -6.85
CA TRP A 53 11.44 -11.94 -6.49
C TRP A 53 11.33 -11.51 -5.02
N VAL A 54 10.13 -11.22 -4.52
CA VAL A 54 9.89 -10.88 -3.11
C VAL A 54 10.42 -12.00 -2.21
N THR A 55 10.12 -13.24 -2.56
CA THR A 55 10.51 -14.42 -1.78
C THR A 55 12.03 -14.65 -1.82
N ASP A 56 12.64 -14.59 -3.00
CA ASP A 56 14.10 -14.77 -3.17
C ASP A 56 14.87 -13.70 -2.38
N VAL A 57 14.44 -12.44 -2.45
CA VAL A 57 15.06 -11.33 -1.70
C VAL A 57 14.83 -11.49 -0.20
N ALA A 58 13.63 -11.88 0.24
CA ALA A 58 13.31 -12.07 1.65
C ALA A 58 14.14 -13.20 2.28
N ILE A 59 14.35 -14.31 1.58
CA ILE A 59 15.20 -15.42 2.04
C ILE A 59 16.66 -14.96 2.14
N ALA A 60 17.18 -14.27 1.11
CA ALA A 60 18.54 -13.76 1.13
C ALA A 60 18.76 -12.73 2.26
N LEU A 61 17.75 -11.90 2.52
CA LEU A 61 17.75 -10.93 3.60
C LEU A 61 17.68 -11.61 4.98
N ASP A 62 16.86 -12.66 5.13
CA ASP A 62 16.84 -13.48 6.35
C ASP A 62 18.22 -14.05 6.66
N GLN A 63 18.85 -14.70 5.68
CA GLN A 63 20.16 -15.33 5.85
C GLN A 63 21.24 -14.33 6.28
N ALA A 64 21.22 -13.12 5.71
CA ALA A 64 22.24 -12.12 5.95
C ALA A 64 21.99 -11.25 7.20
N TYR A 65 20.73 -10.97 7.54
CA TYR A 65 20.38 -9.98 8.56
C TYR A 65 19.69 -10.58 9.80
N ARG A 66 18.98 -11.71 9.63
CA ARG A 66 18.22 -12.44 10.66
C ARG A 66 17.23 -11.55 11.40
N PRO A 67 16.24 -10.94 10.72
CA PRO A 67 15.24 -10.10 11.37
C PRO A 67 14.34 -10.92 12.30
N GLY A 68 13.86 -10.31 13.38
CA GLY A 68 12.84 -10.89 14.26
C GLY A 68 11.42 -10.69 13.72
N LEU A 69 11.22 -9.59 12.97
CA LEU A 69 9.98 -9.28 12.27
C LEU A 69 10.30 -8.94 10.81
N ILE A 70 9.61 -9.58 9.88
CA ILE A 70 9.70 -9.25 8.46
C ILE A 70 8.32 -8.97 7.88
N CYS A 71 8.20 -7.90 7.09
CA CYS A 71 6.97 -7.54 6.40
C CYS A 71 7.12 -7.83 4.90
N LEU A 72 6.23 -8.62 4.33
CA LEU A 72 6.26 -8.99 2.92
C LEU A 72 5.02 -8.48 2.20
N ASP A 73 5.19 -8.04 0.97
CA ASP A 73 4.11 -7.59 0.11
C ASP A 73 4.14 -8.31 -1.24
N TYR A 74 3.05 -9.02 -1.53
CA TYR A 74 2.85 -9.79 -2.77
C TYR A 74 1.77 -9.12 -3.63
N ALA A 75 2.20 -8.38 -4.64
CA ALA A 75 1.33 -7.62 -5.55
C ALA A 75 1.07 -8.30 -6.90
N GLY A 76 1.68 -9.47 -7.18
CA GLY A 76 1.61 -10.14 -8.47
C GLY A 76 0.20 -10.55 -8.92
N LEU A 77 -0.74 -10.63 -7.98
CA LEU A 77 -2.14 -10.96 -8.22
C LEU A 77 -3.03 -9.77 -8.58
N TYR A 78 -2.55 -8.54 -8.39
CA TYR A 78 -3.33 -7.30 -8.55
C TYR A 78 -3.24 -6.70 -9.95
N PHE A 79 -2.02 -6.46 -10.43
CA PHE A 79 -1.81 -5.73 -11.68
C PHE A 79 -2.30 -6.45 -12.95
N PRO A 80 -2.10 -7.77 -13.14
CA PRO A 80 -2.51 -8.42 -14.38
C PRO A 80 -4.02 -8.32 -14.67
N PRO A 81 -4.93 -8.59 -13.70
CA PRO A 81 -6.35 -8.37 -13.92
C PRO A 81 -6.74 -6.90 -14.08
N MET A 82 -6.14 -5.99 -13.29
CA MET A 82 -6.41 -4.56 -13.37
C MET A 82 -6.20 -4.00 -14.79
N PHE A 83 -5.16 -4.48 -15.49
CA PHE A 83 -4.82 -4.05 -16.85
C PHE A 83 -5.23 -5.03 -17.95
N GLY A 84 -6.14 -5.96 -17.67
CA GLY A 84 -6.73 -6.84 -18.67
C GLY A 84 -5.77 -7.87 -19.28
N ARG A 85 -4.67 -8.19 -18.58
CA ARG A 85 -3.74 -9.27 -18.94
C ARG A 85 -4.18 -10.64 -18.42
N GLN A 86 -5.14 -10.66 -17.49
CA GLN A 86 -5.73 -11.86 -16.93
C GLN A 86 -7.20 -11.62 -16.61
N ARG A 87 -8.07 -12.61 -16.85
CA ARG A 87 -9.48 -12.53 -16.45
C ARG A 87 -9.65 -12.92 -14.98
N LEU A 88 -10.68 -12.36 -14.32
CA LEU A 88 -10.92 -12.63 -12.90
C LEU A 88 -11.27 -14.10 -12.59
N ASP A 89 -11.91 -14.79 -13.53
CA ASP A 89 -12.27 -16.22 -13.44
C ASP A 89 -11.10 -17.18 -13.71
N GLU A 90 -9.96 -16.68 -14.21
CA GLU A 90 -8.80 -17.49 -14.61
C GLU A 90 -7.59 -17.28 -13.67
N ARG A 91 -7.85 -16.99 -12.39
CA ARG A 91 -6.81 -16.62 -11.41
C ARG A 91 -6.27 -17.78 -10.57
N ALA A 92 -6.88 -18.96 -10.65
CA ALA A 92 -6.57 -20.09 -9.77
C ALA A 92 -5.09 -20.53 -9.84
N ALA A 93 -4.47 -20.51 -11.03
CA ALA A 93 -3.07 -20.85 -11.20
C ALA A 93 -2.14 -19.80 -10.56
N SER A 94 -2.42 -18.50 -10.76
CA SER A 94 -1.66 -17.42 -10.16
C SER A 94 -1.78 -17.42 -8.64
N LEU A 95 -2.99 -17.63 -8.09
CA LEU A 95 -3.21 -17.78 -6.65
C LEU A 95 -2.36 -18.90 -6.06
N ARG A 96 -2.36 -20.09 -6.69
CA ARG A 96 -1.51 -21.20 -6.24
C ARG A 96 -0.03 -20.87 -6.31
N ALA A 97 0.41 -20.15 -7.35
CA ALA A 97 1.81 -19.75 -7.48
C ALA A 97 2.23 -18.79 -6.36
N THR A 98 1.45 -17.73 -6.12
CA THR A 98 1.73 -16.75 -5.04
C THR A 98 1.76 -17.41 -3.67
N PHE A 99 0.76 -18.24 -3.33
CA PHE A 99 0.76 -18.95 -2.04
C PHE A 99 1.85 -20.03 -1.95
N GLY A 100 2.28 -20.60 -3.07
CA GLY A 100 3.45 -21.48 -3.12
C GLY A 100 4.76 -20.75 -2.79
N GLU A 101 4.91 -19.49 -3.22
CA GLU A 101 6.05 -18.65 -2.84
C GLU A 101 6.01 -18.28 -1.35
N ILE A 102 4.84 -18.00 -0.78
CA ILE A 102 4.65 -17.79 0.66
C ILE A 102 5.05 -19.06 1.44
N ASP A 103 4.57 -20.24 1.03
CA ASP A 103 4.90 -21.52 1.66
C ASP A 103 6.40 -21.82 1.60
N ARG A 104 7.03 -21.53 0.46
CA ARG A 104 8.48 -21.63 0.28
C ARG A 104 9.22 -20.73 1.26
N PHE A 105 8.84 -19.46 1.36
CA PHE A 105 9.42 -18.53 2.33
C PHE A 105 9.36 -19.10 3.75
N ILE A 106 8.18 -19.54 4.19
CA ILE A 106 7.96 -20.07 5.54
C ILE A 106 8.82 -21.30 5.79
N THR A 107 8.84 -22.24 4.84
CA THR A 107 9.58 -23.51 4.95
C THR A 107 11.09 -23.28 5.02
N GLU A 108 11.63 -22.35 4.23
CA GLU A 108 13.08 -22.08 4.19
C GLU A 108 13.59 -21.27 5.38
N THR A 109 12.75 -20.42 5.97
CA THR A 109 13.18 -19.43 6.99
C THR A 109 12.68 -19.72 8.40
N GLY A 110 11.63 -20.54 8.54
CA GLY A 110 11.02 -20.91 9.81
C GLY A 110 10.27 -19.78 10.52
N PHE A 111 9.87 -18.72 9.81
CA PHE A 111 9.03 -17.66 10.36
C PHE A 111 7.62 -18.17 10.66
N GLU A 112 7.03 -17.69 11.75
CA GLU A 112 5.59 -17.84 12.01
C GLU A 112 4.83 -16.86 11.10
N PRO A 113 3.95 -17.32 10.20
CA PRO A 113 3.28 -16.43 9.26
C PRO A 113 2.02 -15.80 9.85
N VAL A 114 1.83 -14.51 9.57
CA VAL A 114 0.54 -13.83 9.64
C VAL A 114 0.22 -13.33 8.24
N ILE A 115 -0.74 -13.97 7.57
CA ILE A 115 -1.04 -13.71 6.16
C ILE A 115 -2.37 -12.96 6.07
N VAL A 116 -2.36 -11.80 5.43
CA VAL A 116 -3.51 -10.91 5.27
C VAL A 116 -3.81 -10.77 3.78
N GLY A 117 -4.99 -11.22 3.35
CA GLY A 117 -5.49 -10.89 2.02
C GLY A 117 -6.05 -9.47 2.03
N LEU A 118 -5.69 -8.62 1.08
CA LEU A 118 -6.04 -7.19 1.10
C LEU A 118 -7.38 -6.86 0.42
N GLY A 119 -8.21 -7.87 0.16
CA GLY A 119 -9.48 -7.73 -0.55
C GLY A 119 -9.40 -8.25 -1.97
N GLY A 120 -10.55 -8.65 -2.51
CA GLY A 120 -10.73 -9.17 -3.85
C GLY A 120 -10.73 -8.09 -4.92
N LEU A 121 -11.05 -8.52 -6.14
CA LEU A 121 -11.24 -7.63 -7.27
C LEU A 121 -12.65 -7.82 -7.85
N THR A 122 -13.22 -6.73 -8.34
CA THR A 122 -14.50 -6.69 -9.04
C THR A 122 -14.30 -6.15 -10.47
N PRO A 123 -15.10 -6.56 -11.46
CA PRO A 123 -15.05 -5.99 -12.80
C PRO A 123 -15.34 -4.47 -12.81
N LEU A 124 -14.71 -3.74 -13.73
CA LEU A 124 -15.12 -2.38 -14.03
C LEU A 124 -16.50 -2.38 -14.70
N VAL A 125 -17.47 -1.73 -14.06
CA VAL A 125 -18.84 -1.52 -14.55
C VAL A 125 -18.96 -0.21 -15.32
N GLY A 126 -18.39 0.88 -14.79
CA GLY A 126 -18.55 2.21 -15.38
C GLY A 126 -17.58 3.24 -14.83
N GLN A 127 -17.61 4.43 -15.43
CA GLN A 127 -16.75 5.55 -15.06
C GLN A 127 -17.61 6.78 -14.79
N ILE A 128 -17.24 7.54 -13.77
CA ILE A 128 -17.84 8.82 -13.42
C ILE A 128 -16.89 9.88 -13.94
N ASP A 129 -17.25 10.50 -15.07
CA ASP A 129 -16.49 11.58 -15.67
C ASP A 129 -16.72 12.87 -14.90
N THR A 130 -15.63 13.48 -14.43
CA THR A 130 -15.61 14.71 -13.67
C THR A 130 -15.01 15.88 -14.45
N SER A 131 -14.72 15.72 -15.75
CA SER A 131 -13.99 16.71 -16.56
C SER A 131 -14.78 17.99 -16.85
N ASP A 132 -16.10 17.96 -16.68
CA ASP A 132 -17.05 19.02 -16.98
C ASP A 132 -17.81 19.51 -15.73
N LEU A 133 -17.29 19.20 -14.54
CA LEU A 133 -17.72 19.86 -13.31
C LEU A 133 -17.15 21.29 -13.24
N ASP A 134 -17.91 22.21 -12.65
CA ASP A 134 -17.43 23.59 -12.43
C ASP A 134 -16.39 23.65 -11.29
N GLY A 135 -16.58 22.82 -10.28
CA GLY A 135 -15.65 22.66 -9.15
C GLY A 135 -14.34 21.95 -9.51
N VAL A 136 -13.52 21.70 -8.49
CA VAL A 136 -12.23 21.03 -8.65
C VAL A 136 -12.30 19.61 -8.06
N PRO A 137 -12.57 18.59 -8.89
CA PRO A 137 -12.53 17.19 -8.48
C PRO A 137 -11.09 16.68 -8.39
N ILE A 138 -10.81 15.89 -7.37
CA ILE A 138 -9.51 15.28 -7.11
C ILE A 138 -9.67 13.77 -7.05
N ALA A 139 -9.37 13.10 -8.16
CA ALA A 139 -9.36 11.65 -8.27
C ALA A 139 -7.95 11.11 -8.59
N GLY A 140 -6.95 11.48 -7.78
CA GLY A 140 -5.57 11.05 -7.99
C GLY A 140 -5.40 9.53 -7.84
N GLY A 141 -4.77 8.88 -8.83
CA GLY A 141 -4.41 7.46 -8.77
C GLY A 141 -4.87 6.65 -9.98
N MET A 142 -4.71 5.32 -9.87
CA MET A 142 -5.09 4.38 -10.93
C MET A 142 -6.59 4.02 -10.82
N SER A 143 -7.03 3.46 -9.69
CA SER A 143 -8.43 3.08 -9.43
C SER A 143 -8.99 3.88 -8.27
N VAL A 144 -9.79 4.92 -8.55
CA VAL A 144 -10.24 5.87 -7.53
C VAL A 144 -11.73 5.70 -7.21
N ARG A 145 -11.99 5.14 -6.02
CA ARG A 145 -13.34 5.06 -5.44
C ARG A 145 -13.76 6.36 -4.77
N TYR A 146 -12.84 7.02 -4.06
CA TYR A 146 -13.12 8.20 -3.27
C TYR A 146 -12.49 9.43 -3.91
N CYS A 147 -13.33 10.32 -4.43
CA CYS A 147 -12.92 11.57 -5.06
C CYS A 147 -13.11 12.74 -4.08
N GLY A 148 -12.14 13.63 -3.99
CA GLY A 148 -12.34 14.92 -3.33
C GLY A 148 -13.04 15.90 -4.26
N LEU A 149 -13.87 16.79 -3.73
CA LEU A 149 -14.53 17.82 -4.51
C LEU A 149 -14.45 19.16 -3.78
N ASN A 150 -13.84 20.15 -4.43
CA ASN A 150 -13.64 21.49 -3.87
C ASN A 150 -14.44 22.52 -4.68
N ARG A 151 -15.09 23.46 -3.99
CA ARG A 151 -15.88 24.54 -4.58
C ARG A 151 -16.89 24.06 -5.65
N PRO A 152 -17.68 22.99 -5.40
CA PRO A 152 -18.67 22.57 -6.38
C PRO A 152 -19.77 23.61 -6.56
N SER A 153 -20.31 23.72 -7.77
CA SER A 153 -21.57 24.43 -8.00
C SER A 153 -22.76 23.58 -7.51
N GLU A 154 -23.92 24.20 -7.31
CA GLU A 154 -25.15 23.46 -7.01
C GLU A 154 -25.48 22.45 -8.14
N ARG A 155 -25.19 22.83 -9.39
CA ARG A 155 -25.33 21.96 -10.56
C ARG A 155 -24.44 20.73 -10.47
N ASP A 156 -23.19 20.89 -10.03
CA ASP A 156 -22.27 19.77 -9.85
C ASP A 156 -22.82 18.76 -8.83
N LEU A 157 -23.29 19.26 -7.67
CA LEU A 157 -23.86 18.41 -6.62
C LEU A 157 -25.13 17.69 -7.08
N GLN A 158 -26.06 18.38 -7.74
CA GLN A 158 -27.28 17.78 -8.28
C GLN A 158 -26.97 16.70 -9.32
N ARG A 159 -26.02 16.96 -10.20
CA ARG A 159 -25.58 16.00 -11.21
C ARG A 159 -24.96 14.76 -10.56
N LEU A 160 -24.02 14.94 -9.64
CA LEU A 160 -23.36 13.83 -8.97
C LEU A 160 -24.37 13.01 -8.16
N ALA A 161 -25.32 13.65 -7.49
CA ALA A 161 -26.37 12.97 -6.73
C ALA A 161 -27.30 12.13 -7.64
N GLY A 162 -27.53 12.57 -8.87
CA GLY A 162 -28.30 11.84 -9.88
C GLY A 162 -27.51 10.78 -10.66
N HIS A 163 -26.18 10.70 -10.48
CA HIS A 163 -25.34 9.81 -11.28
C HIS A 163 -25.42 8.36 -10.77
N PRO A 164 -25.67 7.36 -11.63
CA PRO A 164 -25.89 5.98 -11.21
C PRO A 164 -24.67 5.35 -10.52
N GLY A 165 -23.46 5.81 -10.84
CA GLY A 165 -22.22 5.34 -10.22
C GLY A 165 -21.86 5.99 -8.89
N VAL A 166 -22.56 7.04 -8.45
CA VAL A 166 -22.27 7.71 -7.17
C VAL A 166 -23.06 7.02 -6.05
N GLU A 167 -22.36 6.74 -4.95
CA GLU A 167 -22.89 6.11 -3.74
C GLU A 167 -23.21 7.17 -2.69
N HIS A 168 -22.23 8.03 -2.38
CA HIS A 168 -22.36 9.08 -1.36
C HIS A 168 -21.69 10.38 -1.82
N ILE A 169 -22.25 11.51 -1.36
CA ILE A 169 -21.61 12.82 -1.35
C ILE A 169 -21.57 13.26 0.11
N LEU A 170 -20.38 13.38 0.67
CA LEU A 170 -20.17 13.54 2.10
C LEU A 170 -19.51 14.89 2.37
N PRO A 171 -20.23 15.85 2.98
CA PRO A 171 -19.63 17.08 3.47
C PRO A 171 -18.55 16.76 4.50
N ILE A 172 -17.40 17.42 4.41
CA ILE A 172 -16.26 17.06 5.26
C ILE A 172 -16.52 17.31 6.76
N ASP A 173 -17.36 18.29 7.11
CA ASP A 173 -17.78 18.53 8.49
C ASP A 173 -18.61 17.39 9.07
N ASP A 174 -19.39 16.70 8.24
CA ASP A 174 -20.14 15.51 8.66
C ASP A 174 -19.20 14.32 8.84
N VAL A 175 -18.22 14.14 7.93
CA VAL A 175 -17.16 13.14 8.08
C VAL A 175 -16.39 13.35 9.39
N ARG A 176 -16.05 14.60 9.73
CA ARG A 176 -15.38 14.96 10.99
C ARG A 176 -16.20 14.59 12.21
N ARG A 177 -17.50 14.87 12.17
CA ARG A 177 -18.42 14.58 13.28
C ARG A 177 -18.60 13.08 13.49
N GLU A 178 -18.66 12.32 12.40
CA GLU A 178 -18.88 10.87 12.43
C GLU A 178 -17.62 10.08 12.79
N LEU A 179 -16.50 10.36 12.12
CA LEU A 179 -15.30 9.52 12.18
C LEU A 179 -14.22 10.04 13.14
N GLY A 180 -14.35 11.26 13.65
CA GLY A 180 -13.29 11.90 14.45
C GLY A 180 -12.01 12.06 13.63
N GLY A 181 -10.84 11.88 14.25
CA GLY A 181 -9.55 11.96 13.55
C GLY A 181 -8.74 13.22 13.90
N CYS A 182 -7.66 13.47 13.15
CA CYS A 182 -6.70 14.52 13.46
C CYS A 182 -6.99 15.82 12.68
N THR A 183 -6.61 16.97 13.27
CA THR A 183 -6.80 18.28 12.62
C THR A 183 -6.10 18.35 11.26
N ALA A 184 -4.88 17.80 11.14
CA ALA A 184 -4.11 17.83 9.90
C ALA A 184 -4.81 17.08 8.74
N PHE A 185 -5.60 16.04 9.01
CA PHE A 185 -6.43 15.39 8.00
C PHE A 185 -7.47 16.37 7.44
N TYR A 186 -8.19 17.07 8.32
CA TYR A 186 -9.27 17.97 7.92
C TYR A 186 -8.79 19.30 7.33
N ASP A 187 -7.63 19.79 7.75
CA ASP A 187 -7.00 20.97 7.14
C ASP A 187 -6.58 20.71 5.68
N ALA A 188 -6.27 19.45 5.34
CA ALA A 188 -5.91 19.02 4.00
C ALA A 188 -7.08 18.45 3.18
N ALA A 189 -8.26 18.31 3.79
CA ALA A 189 -9.39 17.62 3.19
C ALA A 189 -10.14 18.50 2.18
N PRO A 190 -10.78 17.89 1.18
CA PRO A 190 -11.70 18.61 0.30
C PRO A 190 -12.96 19.04 1.04
N GLU A 191 -13.75 19.95 0.46
CA GLU A 191 -15.07 20.33 1.01
C GLU A 191 -16.04 19.13 1.05
N TYR A 192 -15.95 18.24 0.07
CA TYR A 192 -16.72 17.00 0.01
C TYR A 192 -15.85 15.81 -0.37
N ILE A 193 -16.15 14.64 0.21
CA ILE A 193 -15.71 13.34 -0.28
C ILE A 193 -16.88 12.70 -1.04
N VAL A 194 -16.63 12.29 -2.28
CA VAL A 194 -17.62 11.60 -3.12
C VAL A 194 -17.18 10.14 -3.28
N ALA A 195 -18.05 9.21 -2.90
CA ALA A 195 -17.80 7.78 -3.00
C ALA A 195 -18.49 7.19 -4.23
N ALA A 196 -17.75 6.41 -5.02
CA ALA A 196 -18.29 5.61 -6.11
C ALA A 196 -18.88 4.30 -5.57
N ARG A 197 -19.92 3.80 -6.25
CA ARG A 197 -20.47 2.45 -6.05
C ARG A 197 -19.48 1.40 -6.51
N GLU A 198 -19.66 0.16 -6.04
CA GLU A 198 -18.82 -0.95 -6.47
C GLU A 198 -18.83 -1.13 -7.99
N GLY A 199 -17.65 -1.35 -8.57
CA GLY A 199 -17.48 -1.43 -10.02
C GLY A 199 -17.36 -0.07 -10.72
N TRP A 200 -17.52 1.06 -10.02
CA TRP A 200 -17.37 2.40 -10.59
C TRP A 200 -16.09 3.09 -10.11
N ILE A 201 -15.53 3.94 -10.95
CA ILE A 201 -14.39 4.81 -10.61
C ILE A 201 -14.60 6.22 -11.11
N PHE A 202 -13.98 7.18 -10.43
CA PHE A 202 -13.86 8.55 -10.92
C PHE A 202 -12.76 8.67 -11.99
N ARG A 203 -13.03 9.46 -13.03
CA ARG A 203 -12.09 9.78 -14.12
C ARG A 203 -12.12 11.28 -14.40
N GLY A 204 -10.95 11.85 -14.62
CA GLY A 204 -10.77 13.29 -14.80
C GLY A 204 -9.32 13.66 -15.08
N VAL A 205 -9.01 14.96 -15.01
CA VAL A 205 -7.73 15.54 -15.44
C VAL A 205 -6.52 15.04 -14.64
N ASN A 206 -6.72 14.54 -13.42
CA ASN A 206 -5.65 14.06 -12.54
C ASN A 206 -5.60 12.52 -12.35
N THR A 207 -6.24 11.77 -13.26
CA THR A 207 -6.31 10.30 -13.19
C THR A 207 -5.34 9.63 -14.16
N GLY A 208 -4.90 8.41 -13.84
CA GLY A 208 -3.99 7.66 -14.72
C GLY A 208 -4.62 7.34 -16.09
N ALA A 209 -3.92 7.62 -17.18
CA ALA A 209 -4.45 7.46 -18.56
C ALA A 209 -4.67 5.99 -19.00
N ARG A 210 -4.11 5.01 -18.27
CA ARG A 210 -4.23 3.59 -18.63
C ARG A 210 -5.68 3.11 -18.49
N LYS A 211 -6.10 2.23 -19.40
CA LYS A 211 -7.40 1.56 -19.34
C LYS A 211 -7.38 0.50 -18.24
N ILE A 212 -8.47 0.42 -17.48
CA ILE A 212 -8.64 -0.47 -16.34
C ILE A 212 -9.79 -1.44 -16.64
N TYR A 213 -9.66 -2.68 -16.16
CA TYR A 213 -10.61 -3.78 -16.39
C TYR A 213 -11.16 -4.38 -15.10
N ALA A 214 -10.39 -4.30 -14.01
CA ALA A 214 -10.79 -4.75 -12.69
C ALA A 214 -10.36 -3.72 -11.63
N LEU A 215 -11.09 -3.69 -10.52
CA LEU A 215 -10.95 -2.74 -9.42
C LEU A 215 -10.89 -3.49 -8.10
N PRO A 216 -10.28 -2.92 -7.04
CA PRO A 216 -10.51 -3.41 -5.68
C PRO A 216 -12.02 -3.55 -5.39
N ALA A 217 -12.42 -4.69 -4.82
CA ALA A 217 -13.78 -4.91 -4.36
C ALA A 217 -14.05 -4.11 -3.07
N HIS A 218 -15.32 -3.88 -2.75
CA HIS A 218 -15.74 -3.14 -1.55
C HIS A 218 -15.84 -4.08 -0.34
N ASP A 219 -14.78 -4.86 -0.09
CA ASP A 219 -14.80 -5.87 0.96
C ASP A 219 -14.94 -5.23 2.35
N ALA A 220 -16.06 -5.52 3.01
CA ALA A 220 -16.29 -5.12 4.41
C ALA A 220 -15.42 -5.92 5.39
N THR A 221 -14.94 -7.09 4.98
CA THR A 221 -14.04 -7.93 5.77
C THR A 221 -12.93 -8.50 4.91
N ILE A 222 -11.74 -8.64 5.49
CA ILE A 222 -10.57 -9.25 4.86
C ILE A 222 -10.15 -10.53 5.58
N PRO A 223 -9.59 -11.53 4.87
CA PRO A 223 -9.13 -12.77 5.48
C PRO A 223 -7.78 -12.58 6.17
N VAL A 224 -7.67 -13.02 7.43
CA VAL A 224 -6.42 -13.04 8.19
C VAL A 224 -6.13 -14.45 8.72
N HIS A 225 -4.95 -14.97 8.38
CA HIS A 225 -4.46 -16.27 8.82
C HIS A 225 -3.28 -16.11 9.80
N GLY A 226 -3.19 -17.03 10.77
CA GLY A 226 -2.00 -17.20 11.61
C GLY A 226 -1.94 -16.31 12.86
N LEU A 227 -2.90 -15.40 13.08
CA LEU A 227 -2.99 -14.65 14.33
C LEU A 227 -3.34 -15.57 15.51
N ARG A 228 -2.57 -15.49 16.60
CA ARG A 228 -2.87 -16.21 17.85
C ARG A 228 -4.03 -15.60 18.64
N ARG A 229 -4.26 -14.30 18.47
CA ARG A 229 -5.39 -13.58 19.04
C ARG A 229 -6.21 -13.00 17.90
N PRO A 230 -7.53 -13.25 17.85
CA PRO A 230 -8.38 -12.67 16.82
C PRO A 230 -8.26 -11.14 16.82
N ALA A 231 -8.13 -10.56 15.62
CA ALA A 231 -8.28 -9.13 15.38
C ALA A 231 -9.74 -8.86 15.03
N ALA A 232 -10.38 -7.87 15.67
CA ALA A 232 -11.75 -7.51 15.31
C ALA A 232 -11.77 -6.63 14.05
N ARG A 233 -10.77 -5.75 13.93
CA ARG A 233 -10.59 -4.80 12.83
C ARG A 233 -9.15 -4.81 12.32
N LEU A 234 -8.94 -4.31 11.09
CA LEU A 234 -7.62 -4.28 10.47
C LEU A 234 -6.57 -3.55 11.32
N THR A 235 -6.99 -2.55 12.10
CA THR A 235 -6.11 -1.77 12.98
C THR A 235 -5.64 -2.54 14.22
N ASP A 236 -6.25 -3.68 14.55
CA ASP A 236 -5.79 -4.57 15.64
C ASP A 236 -4.63 -5.49 15.22
N ILE A 237 -4.38 -5.63 13.91
CA ILE A 237 -3.41 -6.58 13.37
C ILE A 237 -1.99 -6.25 13.84
N ALA A 238 -1.58 -4.97 13.78
CA ALA A 238 -0.23 -4.56 14.17
C ALA A 238 0.10 -4.96 15.61
N ALA A 239 -0.82 -4.69 16.54
CA ALA A 239 -0.65 -5.02 17.95
C ALA A 239 -0.57 -6.53 18.19
N SER A 240 -1.39 -7.31 17.47
CA SER A 240 -1.42 -8.76 17.56
C SER A 240 -0.13 -9.41 17.03
N VAL A 241 0.38 -8.91 15.90
CA VAL A 241 1.66 -9.33 15.33
C VAL A 241 2.82 -8.99 16.26
N LEU A 242 2.87 -7.77 16.81
CA LEU A 242 3.92 -7.37 17.74
C LEU A 242 3.94 -8.24 18.99
N ALA A 243 2.77 -8.61 19.54
CA ALA A 243 2.68 -9.51 20.67
C ALA A 243 3.26 -10.91 20.33
N MET A 244 2.98 -11.43 19.14
CA MET A 244 3.58 -12.70 18.68
C MET A 244 5.11 -12.59 18.50
N ALA A 245 5.58 -11.46 17.98
CA ALA A 245 7.00 -11.22 17.70
C ALA A 245 7.88 -11.13 18.96
N GLN A 246 7.28 -11.01 20.14
CA GLN A 246 8.01 -11.06 21.42
C GLN A 246 8.59 -12.46 21.72
N GLU A 247 7.98 -13.51 21.16
CA GLU A 247 8.34 -14.91 21.47
C GLU A 247 8.91 -15.67 20.28
N ARG A 248 8.57 -15.23 19.06
CA ARG A 248 8.84 -15.93 17.81
C ARG A 248 9.31 -14.94 16.75
N ARG A 249 9.95 -15.46 15.70
CA ARG A 249 10.18 -14.69 14.48
C ARG A 249 8.88 -14.67 13.70
N VAL A 250 8.35 -13.48 13.38
CA VAL A 250 7.04 -13.35 12.72
C VAL A 250 7.18 -12.69 11.36
N ALA A 251 6.45 -13.23 10.38
CA ALA A 251 6.34 -12.64 9.06
C ALA A 251 4.92 -12.09 8.87
N LEU A 252 4.78 -10.77 8.75
CA LEU A 252 3.52 -10.15 8.34
C LEU A 252 3.50 -10.11 6.80
N ILE A 253 2.61 -10.88 6.19
CA ILE A 253 2.55 -11.10 4.75
C ILE A 253 1.26 -10.51 4.21
N LEU A 254 1.37 -9.46 3.40
CA LEU A 254 0.24 -8.85 2.71
C LEU A 254 0.12 -9.41 1.30
N VAL A 255 -1.07 -9.84 0.91
CA VAL A 255 -1.35 -10.40 -0.42
C VAL A 255 -2.44 -9.59 -1.09
N GLU A 256 -2.08 -8.83 -2.13
CA GLU A 256 -3.03 -8.01 -2.86
C GLU A 256 -4.01 -8.85 -3.68
N ALA A 257 -5.22 -8.33 -3.91
CA ALA A 257 -6.24 -8.94 -4.76
C ALA A 257 -6.72 -10.35 -4.33
N VAL A 258 -6.63 -10.64 -3.02
CA VAL A 258 -7.17 -11.84 -2.38
C VAL A 258 -8.14 -11.43 -1.27
N GLY A 259 -9.41 -11.80 -1.43
CA GLY A 259 -10.47 -11.58 -0.43
C GLY A 259 -10.92 -12.90 0.20
N CYS A 260 -11.88 -12.86 1.11
CA CYS A 260 -12.36 -14.03 1.85
C CYS A 260 -12.83 -15.18 0.94
N GLN A 261 -13.36 -14.88 -0.25
CA GLN A 261 -13.84 -15.89 -1.20
C GLN A 261 -12.72 -16.62 -1.95
N THR A 262 -11.54 -16.03 -2.07
CA THR A 262 -10.42 -16.58 -2.85
C THR A 262 -9.22 -16.98 -2.01
N PHE A 263 -9.27 -16.73 -0.70
CA PHE A 263 -8.21 -17.06 0.24
C PHE A 263 -8.12 -18.58 0.46
N PRO A 264 -6.96 -19.22 0.22
CA PRO A 264 -6.86 -20.68 0.16
C PRO A 264 -6.62 -21.37 1.52
N LEU A 265 -6.31 -20.62 2.58
CA LEU A 265 -6.03 -21.16 3.91
C LEU A 265 -7.22 -20.96 4.85
N SER A 266 -7.21 -21.61 6.01
CA SER A 266 -8.16 -21.27 7.10
C SER A 266 -7.87 -19.85 7.59
N PHE A 267 -8.88 -19.02 7.75
CA PHE A 267 -8.71 -17.62 8.16
C PHE A 267 -9.83 -17.16 9.09
N GLU A 268 -9.57 -16.09 9.82
CA GLU A 268 -10.58 -15.31 10.52
C GLU A 268 -10.93 -14.07 9.68
N PRO A 269 -12.22 -13.75 9.48
CA PRO A 269 -12.63 -12.52 8.83
C PRO A 269 -12.41 -11.33 9.79
N VAL A 270 -11.73 -10.30 9.31
CA VAL A 270 -11.41 -9.08 10.06
C VAL A 270 -12.11 -7.89 9.42
N ASP A 271 -12.74 -7.01 10.23
CA ASP A 271 -13.40 -5.80 9.73
C ASP A 271 -12.40 -4.90 8.98
N ASN A 272 -12.76 -4.56 7.75
CA ASN A 272 -11.98 -3.77 6.80
C ASN A 272 -12.67 -2.42 6.51
N THR A 273 -13.47 -1.92 7.47
CA THR A 273 -14.22 -0.67 7.33
C THR A 273 -13.94 0.31 8.48
N TRP A 274 -14.31 1.57 8.24
CA TRP A 274 -14.42 2.60 9.28
C TRP A 274 -15.59 3.52 8.94
N GLY A 275 -16.75 3.27 9.56
CA GLY A 275 -18.01 3.91 9.17
C GLY A 275 -18.39 3.53 7.73
N TRP A 276 -18.63 4.53 6.88
CA TRP A 276 -18.90 4.35 5.45
C TRP A 276 -17.64 4.03 4.60
N TYR A 277 -16.45 4.17 5.17
CA TYR A 277 -15.20 3.95 4.44
C TYR A 277 -14.86 2.47 4.38
N HIS A 278 -14.62 1.93 3.20
CA HIS A 278 -14.01 0.62 3.01
C HIS A 278 -12.57 0.81 2.58
N TYR A 279 -11.68 0.13 3.28
CA TYR A 279 -10.29 0.08 2.88
C TYR A 279 -10.16 -0.77 1.62
N ALA A 280 -9.30 -0.32 0.71
CA ALA A 280 -8.94 -1.03 -0.50
C ALA A 280 -7.41 -1.02 -0.65
N VAL A 281 -6.89 -1.91 -1.50
CA VAL A 281 -5.46 -2.03 -1.80
C VAL A 281 -4.87 -0.64 -2.12
N GLY A 282 -4.09 -0.10 -1.18
CA GLY A 282 -3.58 1.26 -1.23
C GLY A 282 -3.07 1.75 0.12
N ASP A 283 -2.50 2.95 0.11
CA ASP A 283 -1.79 3.59 1.21
C ASP A 283 -2.53 3.51 2.56
N ALA A 284 -3.83 3.85 2.55
CA ALA A 284 -4.65 3.86 3.77
C ALA A 284 -4.77 2.47 4.42
N GLN A 285 -4.91 1.41 3.63
CA GLN A 285 -5.04 0.05 4.16
C GLN A 285 -3.71 -0.47 4.70
N TYR A 286 -2.61 -0.20 3.99
CA TYR A 286 -1.27 -0.59 4.43
C TYR A 286 -0.90 0.11 5.73
N LEU A 287 -1.13 1.43 5.80
CA LEU A 287 -0.90 2.18 7.03
C LEU A 287 -1.78 1.68 8.17
N ALA A 288 -3.06 1.42 7.94
CA ALA A 288 -3.94 0.94 9.00
C ALA A 288 -3.50 -0.41 9.56
N ILE A 289 -3.05 -1.34 8.72
CA ILE A 289 -2.50 -2.63 9.15
C ILE A 289 -1.14 -2.44 9.85
N ALA A 290 -0.28 -1.57 9.34
CA ALA A 290 1.09 -1.42 9.83
C ALA A 290 1.20 -0.58 11.11
N THR A 291 0.37 0.45 11.30
CA THR A 291 0.43 1.33 12.48
C THR A 291 -0.64 0.99 13.50
N GLY A 292 -1.76 0.40 13.06
CA GLY A 292 -2.96 0.22 13.87
C GLY A 292 -3.83 1.48 13.98
N ARG A 293 -3.75 2.40 13.02
CA ARG A 293 -4.49 3.67 13.00
C ARG A 293 -5.41 3.81 11.80
N HIS A 294 -6.55 4.44 11.98
CA HIS A 294 -7.49 4.68 10.90
C HIS A 294 -7.04 5.81 9.97
N PHE A 295 -7.55 5.83 8.73
CA PHE A 295 -7.09 6.76 7.69
C PHE A 295 -7.27 8.24 8.09
N VAL A 296 -8.31 8.55 8.88
CA VAL A 296 -8.60 9.88 9.44
C VAL A 296 -7.56 10.38 10.45
N GLU A 297 -6.62 9.53 10.84
CA GLU A 297 -5.54 9.87 11.77
C GLU A 297 -4.25 10.31 11.06
N PHE A 298 -4.22 10.22 9.73
CA PHE A 298 -3.10 10.65 8.89
C PHE A 298 -3.46 11.91 8.10
N PRO A 299 -2.50 12.77 7.72
CA PRO A 299 -2.79 14.01 6.98
C PRO A 299 -3.07 13.80 5.48
N TYR A 300 -3.57 12.61 5.08
CA TYR A 300 -3.73 12.20 3.68
C TYR A 300 -5.17 11.76 3.38
N PRO A 301 -6.14 12.69 3.39
CA PRO A 301 -7.54 12.38 3.13
C PRO A 301 -7.80 11.85 1.72
N PRO A 302 -8.90 11.09 1.51
CA PRO A 302 -9.36 10.81 0.16
C PRO A 302 -9.58 12.12 -0.62
N GLY A 303 -9.06 12.19 -1.85
CA GLY A 303 -9.05 13.43 -2.61
C GLY A 303 -8.02 14.46 -2.16
N TYR A 304 -6.96 14.03 -1.46
CA TYR A 304 -5.82 14.86 -1.08
C TYR A 304 -5.23 15.57 -2.30
N ARG A 305 -5.13 16.90 -2.19
CA ARG A 305 -4.59 17.79 -3.22
C ARG A 305 -3.08 17.77 -3.22
N TYR A 306 -2.50 16.63 -3.59
CA TYR A 306 -1.06 16.42 -3.56
C TYR A 306 -0.29 17.48 -4.35
N GLU A 307 -0.89 18.08 -5.39
CA GLU A 307 -0.28 19.13 -6.21
C GLU A 307 0.05 20.41 -5.41
N LEU A 308 -0.59 20.62 -4.26
CA LEU A 308 -0.28 21.74 -3.36
C LEU A 308 0.94 21.49 -2.47
N TYR A 309 1.37 20.23 -2.37
CA TYR A 309 2.42 19.79 -1.45
C TYR A 309 3.60 19.12 -2.16
N ASP A 310 3.50 18.91 -3.47
CA ASP A 310 4.49 18.26 -4.33
C ASP A 310 5.36 19.31 -5.05
N ASP A 311 6.04 20.14 -4.25
CA ASP A 311 7.02 21.12 -4.74
C ASP A 311 8.47 20.60 -4.64
N GLU A 312 9.45 21.38 -5.13
CA GLU A 312 10.86 20.98 -5.10
C GLU A 312 11.46 20.80 -3.69
N ASN A 313 10.76 21.24 -2.65
CA ASN A 313 11.17 21.16 -1.25
C ASN A 313 10.39 20.09 -0.48
N LYS A 314 9.50 19.34 -1.15
CA LYS A 314 8.73 18.27 -0.52
C LYS A 314 9.65 17.29 0.21
N PRO A 315 9.43 17.07 1.52
CA PRO A 315 10.11 16.01 2.25
C PRO A 315 9.73 14.64 1.70
N TYR A 316 10.70 13.73 1.64
CA TYR A 316 10.51 12.36 1.15
C TYR A 316 10.02 12.27 -0.30
N PRO A 317 10.72 12.88 -1.28
CA PRO A 317 10.27 12.94 -2.68
C PRO A 317 10.18 11.56 -3.36
N PHE A 318 10.81 10.53 -2.79
CA PHE A 318 10.75 9.15 -3.28
C PHE A 318 9.60 8.33 -2.68
N SER A 319 8.84 8.90 -1.74
CA SER A 319 7.81 8.22 -0.95
C SER A 319 6.38 8.62 -1.35
N GLY A 320 6.11 8.81 -2.65
CA GLY A 320 4.75 9.07 -3.13
C GLY A 320 4.14 10.31 -2.49
N ILE A 321 2.94 10.23 -1.90
CA ILE A 321 2.27 11.37 -1.27
C ILE A 321 2.78 11.69 0.14
N PHE A 322 3.62 10.84 0.72
CA PHE A 322 4.03 10.95 2.11
C PHE A 322 5.05 12.07 2.32
N CYS A 323 4.75 12.99 3.24
CA CYS A 323 5.68 14.04 3.69
C CYS A 323 6.43 13.65 4.98
N ALA A 324 6.11 12.48 5.53
CA ALA A 324 6.80 11.86 6.65
C ALA A 324 6.60 10.35 6.60
N LEU A 325 7.58 9.59 7.10
CA LEU A 325 7.45 8.15 7.31
C LEU A 325 6.80 7.87 8.67
N PRO A 326 5.94 6.85 8.81
CA PRO A 326 5.20 6.56 10.03
C PRO A 326 6.14 6.09 11.15
N GLU A 327 6.29 6.93 12.19
CA GLU A 327 7.11 6.63 13.38
C GLU A 327 6.52 5.50 14.23
N ASP A 328 5.21 5.28 14.11
CA ASP A 328 4.43 4.27 14.83
C ASP A 328 4.13 3.02 13.99
N ALA A 329 4.79 2.87 12.84
CA ALA A 329 4.71 1.64 12.07
C ALA A 329 5.30 0.45 12.82
N ILE A 330 4.81 -0.75 12.48
CA ILE A 330 5.15 -1.99 13.16
C ILE A 330 6.66 -2.25 13.20
N GLY A 331 7.39 -1.88 12.14
CA GLY A 331 8.85 -2.01 12.07
C GLY A 331 9.57 -1.16 13.10
N ARG A 332 9.09 0.08 13.34
CA ARG A 332 9.64 1.01 14.34
C ARG A 332 9.28 0.64 15.78
N ARG A 333 8.13 -0.01 15.97
CA ARG A 333 7.63 -0.43 17.29
C ARG A 333 8.27 -1.72 17.79
N PHE A 334 8.79 -2.55 16.90
CA PHE A 334 9.46 -3.80 17.28
C PHE A 334 10.88 -3.49 17.79
N PRO A 335 11.27 -3.92 19.00
CA PRO A 335 12.58 -3.58 19.57
C PRO A 335 13.76 -4.33 18.94
N GLY A 336 13.50 -5.35 18.14
CA GLY A 336 14.53 -6.14 17.45
C GLY A 336 14.74 -5.69 16.01
N ARG A 337 15.53 -6.48 15.27
CA ARG A 337 15.80 -6.24 13.85
C ARG A 337 14.55 -6.43 13.00
N THR A 338 14.29 -5.48 12.11
CA THR A 338 13.14 -5.52 11.21
C THR A 338 13.54 -5.41 9.74
N ALA A 339 12.78 -6.09 8.89
CA ALA A 339 12.98 -6.05 7.46
C ALA A 339 11.64 -5.91 6.73
N ALA A 340 11.66 -5.36 5.53
CA ALA A 340 10.52 -5.45 4.62
C ALA A 340 10.96 -5.73 3.17
N VAL A 341 10.14 -6.48 2.43
CA VAL A 341 10.35 -6.74 1.01
C VAL A 341 9.02 -6.69 0.28
N GLY A 342 8.93 -5.97 -0.84
CA GLY A 342 7.64 -5.81 -1.52
C GLY A 342 7.71 -5.50 -3.00
N ALA A 343 6.72 -6.02 -3.73
CA ALA A 343 6.51 -5.73 -5.15
C ALA A 343 5.56 -4.54 -5.37
N ARG A 344 5.24 -3.80 -4.31
CA ARG A 344 4.50 -2.53 -4.36
C ARG A 344 5.43 -1.35 -4.06
N ALA A 345 5.75 -0.61 -5.11
CA ALA A 345 6.59 0.58 -5.04
C ALA A 345 5.98 1.62 -4.10
N VAL A 346 6.83 2.33 -3.35
CA VAL A 346 6.49 3.30 -2.32
C VAL A 346 5.86 2.70 -1.07
N MET A 347 4.83 1.88 -1.22
CA MET A 347 3.99 1.43 -0.11
C MET A 347 4.77 0.59 0.90
N THR A 348 5.73 -0.21 0.44
CA THR A 348 6.50 -1.11 1.30
C THR A 348 7.35 -0.31 2.30
N HIS A 349 8.20 0.59 1.83
CA HIS A 349 9.05 1.37 2.74
C HIS A 349 8.28 2.43 3.51
N ALA A 350 7.24 3.01 2.90
CA ALA A 350 6.48 4.10 3.49
C ALA A 350 5.45 3.65 4.52
N SER A 351 5.11 2.35 4.60
CA SER A 351 4.11 1.85 5.55
C SER A 351 4.71 1.04 6.68
N PHE A 352 5.68 0.17 6.42
CA PHE A 352 6.17 -0.78 7.44
C PHE A 352 7.21 -0.20 8.38
N GLY A 353 7.97 0.83 7.95
CA GLY A 353 8.97 1.50 8.79
C GLY A 353 10.07 0.57 9.30
N ALA A 354 10.50 -0.42 8.51
CA ALA A 354 11.54 -1.37 8.89
C ALA A 354 12.96 -0.78 8.84
N ASP A 355 13.93 -1.44 9.49
CA ASP A 355 15.35 -1.05 9.49
C ASP A 355 15.94 -1.08 8.08
N ILE A 356 15.56 -2.09 7.30
CA ILE A 356 15.90 -2.23 5.88
C ILE A 356 14.66 -2.70 5.11
N THR A 357 14.32 -1.96 4.08
CA THR A 357 13.27 -2.32 3.12
C THR A 357 13.89 -2.48 1.74
N LEU A 358 13.56 -3.54 1.01
CA LEU A 358 13.82 -3.65 -0.43
C LEU A 358 12.50 -3.69 -1.17
N GLU A 359 12.29 -2.77 -2.10
CA GLU A 359 11.08 -2.72 -2.89
C GLU A 359 11.39 -2.54 -4.37
N CYS A 360 10.42 -2.90 -5.21
CA CYS A 360 10.49 -2.53 -6.61
C CYS A 360 10.54 -1.00 -6.75
N PHE A 361 11.42 -0.51 -7.63
CA PHE A 361 11.44 0.89 -8.03
C PHE A 361 10.71 1.01 -9.37
N VAL A 362 9.39 1.17 -9.29
CA VAL A 362 8.51 1.27 -10.45
C VAL A 362 7.74 2.58 -10.41
N ARG A 363 7.60 3.25 -11.56
CA ARG A 363 6.81 4.49 -11.69
C ARG A 363 5.89 4.36 -12.88
N ALA A 364 4.58 4.49 -12.66
CA ALA A 364 3.55 4.32 -13.70
C ALA A 364 3.68 3.00 -14.52
N LEU A 365 4.07 1.91 -13.85
CA LEU A 365 4.38 0.58 -14.42
C LEU A 365 5.67 0.50 -15.27
N TYR A 366 6.48 1.55 -15.29
CA TYR A 366 7.83 1.50 -15.87
C TYR A 366 8.80 0.98 -14.83
N ASN A 367 9.43 -0.14 -15.12
CA ASN A 367 10.43 -0.74 -14.26
C ASN A 367 11.72 0.07 -14.30
N HIS A 368 12.09 0.64 -13.16
CA HIS A 368 13.35 1.35 -12.98
C HIS A 368 14.36 0.56 -12.13
N GLY A 369 14.00 -0.61 -11.59
CA GLY A 369 14.91 -1.46 -10.81
C GLY A 369 14.45 -1.67 -9.37
N VAL A 370 15.37 -1.51 -8.42
CA VAL A 370 15.15 -1.79 -6.99
C VAL A 370 15.50 -0.56 -6.16
N MET A 371 14.71 -0.26 -5.14
CA MET A 371 15.07 0.70 -4.12
C MET A 371 15.26 -0.02 -2.78
N ALA A 372 16.36 0.26 -2.09
CA ALA A 372 16.50 -0.09 -0.69
C ALA A 372 16.36 1.17 0.18
N ALA A 373 15.46 1.13 1.16
CA ALA A 373 15.31 2.17 2.16
C ALA A 373 15.86 1.67 3.50
N ILE A 374 16.77 2.42 4.09
CA ILE A 374 17.47 2.05 5.34
C ILE A 374 17.18 3.10 6.39
N HIS A 375 16.66 2.66 7.52
CA HIS A 375 16.58 3.48 8.70
C HIS A 375 17.82 3.28 9.58
N VAL A 376 18.46 4.38 9.94
CA VAL A 376 19.53 4.43 10.93
C VAL A 376 19.03 5.26 12.11
N PRO A 377 18.76 4.65 13.28
CA PRO A 377 18.40 5.39 14.48
C PRO A 377 19.47 6.43 14.80
N GLU A 378 19.05 7.60 15.28
CA GLU A 378 20.00 8.57 15.84
C GLU A 378 20.53 8.03 17.17
N ALA A 379 21.84 8.05 17.35
CA ALA A 379 22.55 7.44 18.46
C ALA A 379 22.41 8.21 19.78
#